data_AF-A0A0E3QYP6-F1
#
_entry.id   AF-A0A0E3QYP6-F1
#
_cell.length_a   1.000
_cell.length_b   1.000
_cell.length_c   1.000
_cell.angle_alpha   90.00
_cell.angle_beta   90.00
_cell.angle_gamma   90.00
#
_symmetry.space_group_name_H-M   'P 1'
#
loop_
_entity.id
_entity.type
_entity.pdbx_description
1 polymer ?
#
loop_
_entity_poly.entity_id
_entity_poly.type
_entity_poly.pdbx_seq_one_letter_code
_entity_poly.pdbx_strand_id
1 'polypeptide(L)'
;MNEKFTAWCGLCCIDCIPSNKDLFDLVHKLEETLSNLQFDEYAKLKSEKNPVFEEYPVFIRLLKEIESLKCPVPCREGGGKPVCEIRNCVQGKGYLGCWECSDRCSCTKLDYLRSVHPNLDYHLDLIGKYGPERWFSKRGIHYRWQKESTEKTKP
;
A
#
# COMPACT_ATOMS: atom_id res chain seq x y z
N MET A 1 3.23 14.67 11.06
CA MET A 1 2.83 13.25 10.97
C MET A 1 3.39 12.54 12.20
N ASN A 2 2.70 11.50 12.68
CA ASN A 2 3.12 10.73 13.85
C ASN A 2 4.03 9.56 13.41
N GLU A 3 5.02 9.17 14.22
CA GLU A 3 5.93 8.05 13.94
C GLU A 3 5.22 6.72 13.62
N LYS A 4 3.98 6.53 14.07
CA LYS A 4 3.18 5.35 13.78
C LYS A 4 3.05 5.04 12.29
N PHE A 5 3.17 6.06 11.44
CA PHE A 5 3.10 5.92 9.99
C PHE A 5 4.43 5.52 9.35
N THR A 6 5.54 5.53 10.10
CA THR A 6 6.83 5.02 9.65
C THR A 6 6.92 3.53 9.96
N ALA A 7 6.70 2.68 8.97
CA ALA A 7 6.77 1.23 9.13
C ALA A 7 8.16 0.75 9.58
N TRP A 8 8.23 -0.48 10.09
CA TRP A 8 9.47 -1.14 10.52
C TRP A 8 10.55 -1.15 9.43
N CYS A 9 10.14 -1.28 8.16
CA CYS A 9 11.02 -1.26 7.00
C CYS A 9 11.41 0.14 6.49
N GLY A 10 10.89 1.21 7.10
CA GLY A 10 11.13 2.60 6.66
C GLY A 10 10.15 3.14 5.61
N LEU A 11 9.16 2.35 5.18
CA LEU A 11 8.08 2.84 4.32
C LEU A 11 7.09 3.72 5.11
N CYS A 12 6.50 4.71 4.44
CA CYS A 12 5.39 5.50 4.97
C CYS A 12 4.06 4.79 4.66
N CYS A 13 3.34 4.33 5.69
CA CYS A 13 2.08 3.60 5.52
C CYS A 13 1.00 4.40 4.79
N ILE A 14 0.98 5.74 4.93
CA ILE A 14 -0.02 6.60 4.28
C ILE A 14 0.10 6.56 2.75
N ASP A 15 1.31 6.31 2.23
CA ASP A 15 1.55 6.30 0.79
C ASP A 15 1.27 4.93 0.14
N CYS A 16 0.89 3.91 0.93
CA CYS A 16 0.56 2.57 0.43
C CYS A 16 -0.84 2.55 -0.21
N ILE A 17 -1.01 1.82 -1.32
CA ILE A 17 -2.34 1.55 -1.92
C ILE A 17 -3.31 0.94 -0.90
N PRO A 18 -2.92 -0.09 -0.11
CA PRO A 18 -3.72 -0.62 1.01
C PRO A 18 -4.26 0.40 2.02
N SER A 19 -3.64 1.58 2.14
CA SER A 19 -4.08 2.62 3.08
C SER A 19 -4.96 3.70 2.43
N ASN A 20 -5.20 3.62 1.12
CA ASN A 20 -5.97 4.61 0.38
C ASN A 20 -7.47 4.43 0.65
N LYS A 21 -7.97 5.11 1.68
CA LYS A 21 -9.38 5.05 2.08
C LYS A 21 -10.33 5.38 0.93
N ASP A 22 -10.04 6.41 0.14
CA ASP A 22 -10.91 6.87 -0.94
C ASP A 22 -11.09 5.78 -2.02
N LEU A 23 -10.02 5.07 -2.37
CA LEU A 23 -10.09 3.93 -3.29
C LEU A 23 -11.05 2.85 -2.77
N PHE A 24 -10.90 2.46 -1.51
CA PHE A 24 -11.73 1.38 -0.93
C PHE A 24 -13.19 1.80 -0.73
N ASP A 25 -13.43 3.05 -0.36
CA ASP A 25 -14.79 3.59 -0.24
C ASP A 25 -15.48 3.62 -1.62
N LEU A 26 -14.75 3.94 -2.69
CA LEU A 26 -15.26 3.88 -4.07
C LEU A 26 -15.54 2.45 -4.54
N VAL A 27 -14.62 1.51 -4.25
CA VAL A 27 -14.78 0.08 -4.57
C VAL A 27 -16.04 -0.48 -3.92
N HIS A 28 -16.21 -0.23 -2.62
CA HIS A 28 -17.37 -0.68 -1.85
C HIS A 28 -18.68 -0.10 -2.41
N LYS A 29 -18.70 1.21 -2.67
CA LYS A 29 -19.88 1.89 -3.22
C LYS A 29 -20.26 1.36 -4.61
N LEU A 30 -19.27 1.05 -5.45
CA LEU A 30 -19.51 0.48 -6.77
C LEU A 30 -20.11 -0.92 -6.65
N GLU A 31 -19.56 -1.78 -5.80
CA GLU A 31 -20.11 -3.13 -5.58
C GLU A 31 -21.56 -3.07 -5.09
N GLU A 32 -21.83 -2.25 -4.08
CA GLU A 32 -23.17 -2.05 -3.54
C GLU A 32 -24.15 -1.56 -4.61
N THR A 33 -23.73 -0.58 -5.43
CA THR A 33 -24.55 -0.03 -6.51
C THR A 33 -24.87 -1.09 -7.57
N LEU A 34 -23.88 -1.90 -7.97
CA LEU A 34 -24.08 -2.97 -8.95
C LEU A 34 -25.00 -4.06 -8.42
N SER A 35 -24.86 -4.43 -7.15
CA SER A 35 -25.73 -5.40 -6.48
C SER A 35 -27.18 -4.90 -6.42
N ASN A 36 -27.39 -3.65 -5.99
CA ASN A 36 -28.73 -3.05 -5.89
C ASN A 36 -29.45 -2.93 -7.24
N LEU A 37 -28.68 -2.77 -8.32
CA LEU A 37 -29.22 -2.73 -9.69
C LEU A 37 -29.46 -4.11 -10.31
N GLN A 38 -29.10 -5.20 -9.61
CA GLN A 38 -29.08 -6.56 -10.18
C GLN A 38 -28.30 -6.59 -11.50
N PHE A 39 -27.12 -5.96 -11.50
CA PHE A 39 -26.36 -5.76 -12.73
C PHE A 39 -25.85 -7.07 -13.35
N ASP A 40 -25.80 -8.15 -12.58
CA ASP A 40 -25.52 -9.50 -13.08
C ASP A 40 -26.56 -9.95 -14.11
N GLU A 41 -27.85 -9.72 -13.86
CA GLU A 41 -28.93 -10.00 -14.83
C GLU A 41 -28.82 -9.09 -16.05
N TYR A 42 -28.49 -7.81 -15.83
CA TYR A 42 -28.26 -6.88 -16.93
C TYR A 42 -27.06 -7.28 -17.80
N ALA A 43 -25.98 -7.75 -17.20
CA ALA A 43 -24.80 -8.25 -17.89
C ALA A 43 -25.12 -9.49 -18.73
N LYS A 44 -25.90 -10.44 -18.21
CA LYS A 44 -26.38 -11.62 -18.97
C LYS A 44 -27.20 -11.22 -20.19
N LEU A 45 -28.07 -10.21 -20.07
CA LEU A 45 -28.81 -9.70 -21.23
C LEU A 45 -27.86 -9.03 -22.25
N LYS A 46 -26.86 -8.29 -21.77
CA LYS A 46 -25.90 -7.58 -22.64
C LYS A 46 -24.93 -8.51 -23.34
N SER A 47 -24.60 -9.66 -22.76
CA SER A 47 -23.67 -10.61 -23.38
C SER A 47 -24.17 -11.15 -24.71
N GLU A 48 -25.50 -11.18 -24.95
CA GLU A 48 -26.09 -11.53 -26.25
C GLU A 48 -25.57 -10.69 -27.42
N LYS A 49 -25.18 -9.43 -27.15
CA LYS A 49 -24.70 -8.47 -28.18
C LYS A 49 -23.25 -8.05 -27.98
N ASN A 50 -22.70 -8.27 -26.78
CA ASN A 50 -21.33 -7.92 -26.46
C ASN A 50 -20.73 -8.96 -25.50
N PRO A 51 -19.96 -9.94 -26.00
CA PRO A 51 -19.39 -11.03 -25.21
C PRO A 51 -18.50 -10.59 -24.04
N VAL A 52 -17.99 -9.36 -24.02
CA VAL A 52 -17.22 -8.84 -22.86
C VAL A 52 -18.04 -8.89 -21.57
N PHE A 53 -19.38 -8.77 -21.65
CA PHE A 53 -20.23 -8.88 -20.46
C PHE A 53 -20.28 -10.29 -19.84
N GLU A 54 -19.81 -11.33 -20.54
CA GLU A 54 -19.62 -12.67 -19.97
C GLU A 54 -18.55 -12.66 -18.86
N GLU A 55 -17.62 -11.71 -18.90
CA GLU A 55 -16.56 -11.53 -17.91
C GLU A 55 -17.04 -10.82 -16.63
N TYR A 56 -18.31 -10.45 -16.52
CA TYR A 56 -18.84 -9.77 -15.33
C TYR A 56 -18.56 -10.53 -14.01
N PRO A 57 -18.69 -11.86 -13.93
CA PRO A 57 -18.29 -12.60 -12.73
C PRO A 57 -16.80 -12.46 -12.41
N VAL A 58 -15.94 -12.36 -13.42
CA VAL A 58 -14.50 -12.13 -13.24
C VAL A 58 -14.24 -10.74 -12.70
N PHE A 59 -14.92 -9.73 -13.25
CA PHE A 59 -14.87 -8.36 -12.76
C PHE A 59 -15.27 -8.25 -11.28
N ILE A 60 -16.38 -8.86 -10.87
CA ILE A 60 -16.83 -8.86 -9.47
C ILE A 60 -15.83 -9.58 -8.55
N ARG A 61 -15.26 -10.71 -8.99
CA ARG A 61 -14.19 -11.38 -8.21
C ARG A 61 -12.99 -10.45 -8.02
N LEU A 62 -12.53 -9.79 -9.08
CA LEU A 62 -11.41 -8.86 -8.99
C LEU A 62 -11.73 -7.67 -8.06
N LEU A 63 -12.96 -7.14 -8.11
CA LEU A 63 -13.38 -6.05 -7.22
C LEU A 63 -13.28 -6.44 -5.74
N LYS A 64 -13.71 -7.67 -5.40
CA LYS A 64 -13.58 -8.24 -4.06
C LYS A 64 -12.12 -8.47 -3.64
N GLU A 65 -11.29 -8.98 -4.56
CA GLU A 65 -9.85 -9.13 -4.30
C GLU A 65 -9.19 -7.77 -4.05
N ILE A 66 -9.57 -6.72 -4.79
CA ILE A 66 -9.10 -5.35 -4.52
C ILE A 66 -9.53 -4.93 -3.12
N GLU A 67 -10.81 -5.08 -2.75
CA GLU A 67 -11.31 -4.70 -1.41
C GLU A 67 -10.53 -5.39 -0.28
N SER A 68 -10.16 -6.66 -0.47
CA SER A 68 -9.40 -7.45 0.50
C SER A 68 -7.99 -6.89 0.79
N LEU A 69 -7.45 -6.04 -0.09
CA LEU A 69 -6.15 -5.41 0.10
C LEU A 69 -6.16 -4.30 1.17
N LYS A 70 -7.33 -3.86 1.63
CA LYS A 70 -7.47 -2.75 2.58
C LYS A 70 -6.71 -3.05 3.88
N CYS A 71 -5.80 -2.15 4.24
CA CYS A 71 -5.09 -2.19 5.51
C CYS A 71 -5.82 -1.28 6.52
N PRO A 72 -6.34 -1.82 7.63
CA PRO A 72 -7.18 -1.04 8.55
C PRO A 72 -6.37 -0.09 9.44
N VAL A 73 -5.11 -0.43 9.73
CA VAL A 73 -4.22 0.32 10.63
C VAL A 73 -2.78 0.31 10.11
N PRO A 74 -1.92 1.27 10.51
CA PRO A 74 -0.50 1.27 10.18
C PRO A 74 0.26 0.04 10.68
N CYS A 75 1.40 -0.26 10.05
CA CYS A 75 2.24 -1.42 10.38
C CYS A 75 2.72 -1.48 11.85
N ARG A 76 2.84 -0.32 12.51
CA ARG A 76 3.21 -0.25 13.94
C ARG A 76 2.04 -0.56 14.88
N GLU A 77 0.81 -0.37 14.42
CA GLU A 77 -0.42 -0.63 15.18
C GLU A 77 -1.01 -2.02 14.87
N GLY A 78 -0.21 -2.93 14.27
CA GLY A 78 -0.62 -4.30 13.94
C GLY A 78 -1.04 -4.53 12.48
N GLY A 79 -0.91 -3.51 11.62
CA GLY A 79 -1.22 -3.64 10.19
C GLY A 79 -0.14 -4.33 9.36
N GLY A 80 -0.32 -4.26 8.03
CA GLY A 80 0.55 -4.91 7.06
C GLY A 80 0.31 -6.42 6.99
N LYS A 81 1.32 -7.17 6.52
CA LYS A 81 1.22 -8.64 6.41
C LYS A 81 1.04 -9.27 7.80
N PRO A 82 0.19 -10.30 7.95
CA PRO A 82 0.03 -11.05 9.21
C PRO A 82 1.37 -11.57 9.73
N VAL A 83 2.19 -12.13 8.83
CA VAL A 83 3.58 -12.52 9.11
C VAL A 83 4.51 -11.62 8.29
N CYS A 84 5.34 -10.84 8.98
CA CYS A 84 6.29 -9.92 8.36
C CYS A 84 7.69 -10.18 8.90
N GLU A 85 8.57 -10.72 8.07
CA GLU A 85 9.95 -11.05 8.47
C GLU A 85 10.75 -9.82 8.89
N ILE A 86 10.51 -8.67 8.26
CA ILE A 86 11.20 -7.42 8.61
C ILE A 86 10.77 -6.94 10.00
N ARG A 87 9.46 -6.96 10.30
CA ARG A 87 8.93 -6.62 11.64
C ARG A 87 9.54 -7.54 12.69
N ASN A 88 9.51 -8.85 12.46
CA ASN A 88 10.06 -9.82 13.40
C ASN A 88 11.57 -9.63 13.60
N CYS A 89 12.32 -9.35 12.54
CA CYS A 89 13.76 -9.07 12.60
C CYS A 89 14.06 -7.81 13.43
N VAL A 90 13.35 -6.71 13.16
CA VAL A 90 13.51 -5.44 13.86
C VAL A 90 13.19 -5.60 15.35
N GLN A 91 12.06 -6.22 15.68
CA GLN A 91 11.66 -6.49 17.06
C GLN A 91 12.63 -7.42 17.77
N GLY A 92 13.09 -8.50 17.11
CA GLY A 92 14.06 -9.44 17.67
C GLY A 92 15.43 -8.83 17.97
N LYS A 93 15.81 -7.76 17.25
CA LYS A 93 17.03 -6.98 17.52
C LYS A 93 16.82 -5.84 18.53
N GLY A 94 15.59 -5.62 18.99
CA GLY A 94 15.26 -4.48 19.86
C GLY A 94 15.35 -3.13 19.16
N TYR A 95 15.29 -3.11 17.82
CA TYR A 95 15.38 -1.88 17.04
C TYR A 95 14.01 -1.21 16.88
N LEU A 96 14.00 0.10 16.68
CA LEU A 96 12.81 0.82 16.25
C LEU A 96 12.52 0.58 14.77
N GLY A 97 13.54 0.34 13.94
CA GLY A 97 13.36 0.13 12.50
C GLY A 97 14.63 -0.25 11.78
N CYS A 98 14.51 -0.58 10.51
CA CYS A 98 15.65 -0.98 9.68
C CYS A 98 16.75 0.08 9.57
N TRP A 99 16.45 1.37 9.82
CA TRP A 99 17.42 2.46 9.80
C TRP A 99 18.48 2.37 10.92
N GLU A 100 18.22 1.61 11.99
CA GLU A 100 19.18 1.41 13.09
C GLU A 100 20.19 0.29 12.79
N CYS A 101 19.96 -0.52 11.74
CA CYS A 101 20.82 -1.64 11.40
C CYS A 101 22.00 -1.17 10.53
N SER A 102 23.23 -1.37 11.01
CA SER A 102 24.47 -1.09 10.25
C SER A 102 24.53 -1.84 8.92
N ASP A 103 24.02 -3.07 8.91
CA ASP A 103 24.12 -3.97 7.74
C ASP A 103 22.95 -3.80 6.76
N ARG A 104 22.10 -2.77 6.92
CA ARG A 104 20.86 -2.64 6.13
C ARG A 104 21.13 -2.57 4.62
N CYS A 105 22.26 -1.99 4.21
CA CYS A 105 22.62 -1.81 2.80
C CYS A 105 22.78 -3.15 2.06
N SER A 106 23.21 -4.21 2.75
CA SER A 106 23.35 -5.57 2.20
C SER A 106 22.24 -6.53 2.67
N CYS A 107 21.22 -6.03 3.38
CA CYS A 107 20.17 -6.86 3.95
C CYS A 107 19.20 -7.37 2.87
N THR A 108 19.20 -8.68 2.63
CA THR A 108 18.37 -9.33 1.61
C THR A 108 16.88 -9.33 1.92
N LYS A 109 16.49 -9.17 3.20
CA LYS A 109 15.08 -9.04 3.61
C LYS A 109 14.41 -7.79 3.02
N LEU A 110 15.21 -6.81 2.57
CA LEU A 110 14.73 -5.58 1.94
C LEU A 110 14.69 -5.66 0.41
N ASP A 111 15.20 -6.71 -0.23
CA ASP A 111 15.39 -6.75 -1.68
C ASP A 111 14.07 -6.63 -2.45
N TYR A 112 13.04 -7.38 -2.04
CA TYR A 112 11.71 -7.24 -2.63
C TYR A 112 11.14 -5.83 -2.43
N LEU A 113 11.37 -5.22 -1.27
CA LEU A 113 10.91 -3.85 -1.05
C LEU A 113 11.66 -2.87 -1.96
N ARG A 114 12.96 -3.03 -2.16
CA ARG A 114 13.74 -2.20 -3.10
C ARG A 114 13.24 -2.34 -4.53
N SER A 115 12.83 -3.55 -4.95
CA SER A 115 12.33 -3.77 -6.32
C SER A 115 10.98 -3.09 -6.61
N VAL A 116 10.23 -2.74 -5.56
CA VAL A 116 8.90 -2.12 -5.62
C VAL A 116 8.93 -0.64 -5.23
N HIS A 117 9.76 -0.28 -4.25
CA HIS A 117 9.86 1.03 -3.60
C HIS A 117 11.25 1.64 -3.87
N PRO A 118 11.41 2.43 -4.95
CA PRO A 118 12.72 2.85 -5.44
C PRO A 118 13.47 3.77 -4.47
N ASN A 119 12.77 4.45 -3.57
CA ASN A 119 13.35 5.37 -2.60
C ASN A 119 13.57 4.74 -1.21
N LEU A 120 13.48 3.42 -1.06
CA LEU A 120 13.55 2.76 0.25
C LEU A 120 14.83 3.11 1.02
N ASP A 121 16.00 2.93 0.41
CA ASP A 121 17.27 3.19 1.10
C ASP A 121 17.44 4.69 1.40
N TYR A 122 16.99 5.57 0.50
CA TYR A 122 16.91 7.01 0.73
C TYR A 122 16.00 7.36 1.92
N HIS A 123 14.83 6.72 2.04
CA HIS A 123 13.94 6.91 3.18
C HIS A 123 14.59 6.43 4.48
N LEU A 124 15.29 5.30 4.47
CA LEU A 124 16.04 4.79 5.63
C LEU A 124 17.14 5.76 6.06
N ASP A 125 17.87 6.38 5.13
CA ASP A 125 18.86 7.42 5.43
C ASP A 125 18.21 8.64 6.10
N LEU A 126 17.08 9.11 5.55
CA LEU A 126 16.33 10.23 6.11
C LEU A 126 15.83 9.93 7.52
N ILE A 127 15.30 8.73 7.76
CA ILE A 127 14.79 8.34 9.08
C ILE A 127 15.93 8.24 10.07
N GLY A 128 17.07 7.64 9.70
CA GLY A 128 18.25 7.60 10.56
C GLY A 128 18.76 8.99 10.94
N LYS A 129 18.66 9.96 10.02
CA LYS A 129 19.11 11.35 10.24
C LYS A 129 18.13 12.21 11.01
N TYR A 130 16.84 12.12 10.72
CA TYR A 130 15.81 13.04 11.23
C TYR A 130 14.86 12.43 12.25
N GLY A 131 14.89 11.11 12.40
CA GLY A 131 13.97 10.34 13.23
C GLY A 131 12.68 9.96 12.50
N PRO A 132 11.94 8.96 13.04
CA PRO A 132 10.74 8.40 12.41
C PRO A 132 9.55 9.37 12.37
N GLU A 133 9.60 10.48 13.10
CA GLU A 133 8.55 11.50 13.13
C GLU A 133 8.72 12.62 12.09
N ARG A 134 9.94 12.85 11.58
CA ARG A 134 10.30 14.12 10.91
C ARG A 134 10.74 13.98 9.45
N TRP A 135 10.87 12.77 8.94
CA TRP A 135 11.35 12.52 7.57
C TRP A 135 10.30 12.78 6.48
N PHE A 136 9.01 12.77 6.84
CA PHE A 136 7.90 12.67 5.88
C PHE A 136 7.89 13.74 4.79
N SER A 137 8.22 15.01 5.09
CA SER A 137 8.20 16.08 4.07
C SER A 137 9.27 15.91 2.99
N LYS A 138 10.26 15.04 3.23
CA LYS A 138 11.38 14.76 2.32
C LYS A 138 11.22 13.46 1.57
N ARG A 139 10.16 12.70 1.81
CA ARG A 139 9.96 11.39 1.17
C ARG A 139 9.80 11.53 -0.35
N GLY A 140 10.49 10.66 -1.07
CA GLY A 140 10.30 10.45 -2.52
C GLY A 140 9.07 9.59 -2.83
N ILE A 141 8.87 9.27 -4.11
CA ILE A 141 7.79 8.39 -4.56
C ILE A 141 7.84 7.03 -3.87
N HIS A 142 6.66 6.46 -3.61
CA HIS A 142 6.50 5.22 -2.84
C HIS A 142 6.60 3.98 -3.72
N TYR A 143 5.92 3.96 -4.88
CA TYR A 143 5.94 2.83 -5.81
C TYR A 143 6.71 3.19 -7.09
N ARG A 144 7.42 2.21 -7.67
CA ARG A 144 8.20 2.39 -8.91
C ARG A 144 7.41 2.84 -10.13
N TRP A 145 6.09 2.63 -10.15
CA TRP A 145 5.21 3.04 -11.24
C TRP A 145 4.58 4.42 -11.04
N GLN A 146 4.76 5.04 -9.86
CA GLN A 146 4.36 6.43 -9.67
C GLN A 146 5.27 7.30 -10.52
N LYS A 147 4.68 8.09 -11.41
CA LYS A 147 5.39 9.20 -12.06
C LYS A 147 5.65 10.25 -10.98
N GLU A 148 6.80 10.91 -11.02
CA GLU A 148 7.00 12.11 -10.22
C GLU A 148 5.91 13.11 -10.62
N SER A 149 4.99 13.39 -9.70
CA SER A 149 3.99 14.42 -9.90
C SER A 149 4.72 15.76 -9.95
N THR A 150 4.67 16.44 -11.10
CA THR A 150 5.03 17.85 -11.24
C THR A 150 4.12 18.77 -10.40
N GLU A 151 3.10 18.22 -9.74
CA GLU A 151 2.16 18.93 -8.88
C GLU A 151 2.45 18.67 -7.40
N LYS A 152 3.60 19.15 -6.91
CA LYS A 152 3.77 19.47 -5.49
C LYS A 152 3.31 20.90 -5.23
N THR A 153 2.00 21.15 -5.34
CA THR A 153 1.35 22.31 -4.71
C THR A 153 -0.16 22.19 -4.83
N LYS A 154 -0.82 21.81 -3.74
CA LYS A 154 -2.04 22.50 -3.32
C LYS A 154 -2.18 22.40 -1.80
N PRO A 155 -2.71 23.47 -1.18
CA PRO A 155 -2.33 23.97 0.15
C PRO A 155 -2.77 23.09 1.30
#